data_AF-A0A7G6A4B5-F1
#
_entry.id   AF-A0A7G6A4B5-F1
#
_cell.length_a   1.000
_cell.length_b   1.000
_cell.length_c   1.000
_cell.angle_alpha   90.00
_cell.angle_beta   90.00
_cell.angle_gamma   90.00
#
_symmetry.space_group_name_H-M   'P 1'
#
loop_
_entity.id
_entity.type
_entity.pdbx_description
1 polymer ?
#
loop_
_entity_poly.entity_id
_entity_poly.type
_entity_poly.pdbx_seq_one_letter_code
_entity_poly.pdbx_strand_id
1 'polypeptide(L)'
;MGYHLTILRSSHGKQLPISLDEARAAALELGWEYTDTPPTFSLTVPEGTVQLWHDDHALWTKNPEEWGMTPLVEFANALQARVRGEEFESYGANGEVCQHPDDVLLKQEAEQASGALLAQSRREQQRIRNVFVGFFIVLGVLGYVIGKSLENR
;
A
#
# COMPACT_ATOMS: atom_id res chain seq x y z
N MET A 1 8.32 8.85 -8.95
CA MET A 1 7.48 8.15 -7.95
C MET A 1 6.05 8.44 -8.34
N GLY A 2 5.22 7.42 -8.52
CA GLY A 2 3.83 7.60 -8.95
C GLY A 2 2.93 7.43 -7.74
N TYR A 3 2.07 8.41 -7.50
CA TYR A 3 1.07 8.42 -6.44
C TYR A 3 -0.24 7.87 -6.99
N HIS A 4 -0.81 6.86 -6.34
CA HIS A 4 -2.06 6.25 -6.75
C HIS A 4 -3.22 6.68 -5.85
N LEU A 5 -4.36 6.96 -6.47
CA LEU A 5 -5.62 7.11 -5.76
C LEU A 5 -6.51 5.91 -6.05
N THR A 6 -7.16 5.41 -5.02
CA THR A 6 -8.05 4.26 -5.10
C THR A 6 -9.44 4.64 -4.63
N ILE A 7 -10.45 4.43 -5.46
CA ILE A 7 -11.85 4.45 -5.06
C ILE A 7 -12.20 3.09 -4.47
N LEU A 8 -12.57 3.08 -3.20
CA LEU A 8 -12.94 1.87 -2.48
C LEU A 8 -14.15 2.11 -1.59
N ARG A 9 -14.95 1.06 -1.41
CA ARG A 9 -16.06 1.04 -0.46
C ARG A 9 -15.62 0.25 0.76
N SER A 10 -15.91 0.76 1.95
CA SER A 10 -15.71 0.01 3.18
C SER A 10 -16.80 0.29 4.19
N SER A 11 -17.01 -0.68 5.07
CA SER A 11 -17.96 -0.60 6.17
C SER A 11 -17.44 -1.43 7.33
N HIS A 12 -17.40 -0.84 8.53
CA HIS A 12 -16.94 -1.51 9.75
C HIS A 12 -15.55 -2.17 9.59
N GLY A 13 -14.60 -1.43 9.02
CA GLY A 13 -13.23 -1.91 8.78
C GLY A 13 -13.09 -2.98 7.68
N LYS A 14 -14.16 -3.35 6.98
CA LYS A 14 -14.11 -4.32 5.89
C LYS A 14 -14.29 -3.64 4.55
N GLN A 15 -13.46 -4.01 3.57
CA GLN A 15 -13.64 -3.59 2.19
C GLN A 15 -14.86 -4.29 1.59
N LEU A 16 -15.76 -3.51 1.02
CA LEU A 16 -16.91 -3.98 0.26
C LEU A 16 -16.54 -3.94 -1.23
N PRO A 17 -16.81 -5.00 -1.99
CA PRO A 17 -16.43 -5.05 -3.40
C PRO A 17 -17.28 -4.07 -4.21
N ILE A 18 -16.64 -3.31 -5.09
CA ILE A 18 -17.31 -2.53 -6.14
C ILE A 18 -17.37 -3.41 -7.38
N SER A 19 -18.59 -3.77 -7.80
CA SER A 19 -18.77 -4.59 -8.99
C SER A 19 -18.53 -3.77 -10.26
N LEU A 20 -18.11 -4.45 -11.34
CA LEU A 20 -17.91 -3.80 -12.62
C LEU A 20 -19.23 -3.22 -13.18
N ASP A 21 -20.33 -3.94 -13.01
CA ASP A 21 -21.66 -3.50 -13.45
C ASP A 21 -22.11 -2.22 -12.72
N GLU A 22 -21.82 -2.14 -11.42
CA GLU A 22 -22.13 -0.96 -10.61
C GLU A 22 -21.25 0.24 -11.02
N ALA A 23 -19.95 0.02 -11.21
CA ALA A 23 -19.04 1.04 -11.74
C ALA A 23 -19.48 1.53 -13.12
N ARG A 24 -19.97 0.64 -13.98
CA ARG A 24 -20.52 0.97 -15.30
C ARG A 24 -21.81 1.76 -15.22
N ALA A 25 -22.70 1.44 -14.29
CA ALA A 25 -23.92 2.20 -14.05
C ALA A 25 -23.60 3.63 -13.60
N ALA A 26 -22.68 3.79 -12.64
CA ALA A 26 -22.23 5.09 -12.17
C ALA A 26 -21.52 5.90 -13.28
N ALA A 27 -20.68 5.23 -14.08
CA ALA A 27 -20.02 5.86 -15.22
C ALA A 27 -21.01 6.42 -16.24
N LEU A 28 -22.06 5.65 -16.57
CA LEU A 28 -23.11 6.09 -17.49
C LEU A 28 -23.87 7.32 -16.97
N GLU A 29 -24.19 7.34 -15.67
CA GLU A 29 -24.89 8.47 -15.04
C GLU A 29 -24.04 9.75 -15.06
N LEU A 30 -22.74 9.62 -14.84
CA LEU A 30 -21.80 10.74 -14.76
C LEU A 30 -21.19 11.15 -16.11
N GLY A 31 -21.55 10.47 -17.20
CA GLY A 31 -21.02 10.76 -18.54
C GLY A 31 -19.57 10.29 -18.77
N TRP A 32 -19.09 9.31 -17.99
CA TRP A 32 -17.81 8.65 -18.21
C TRP A 32 -17.92 7.62 -19.33
N GLU A 33 -16.88 7.55 -20.16
CA GLU A 33 -16.74 6.53 -21.19
C GLU A 33 -16.15 5.26 -20.58
N TYR A 34 -16.63 4.10 -21.03
CA TYR A 34 -16.17 2.79 -20.56
C TYR A 34 -15.57 1.97 -21.70
N THR A 35 -14.42 1.36 -21.44
CA THR A 35 -13.73 0.43 -22.35
C THR A 35 -13.59 -0.94 -21.67
N ASP A 36 -13.97 -2.02 -22.36
CA ASP A 36 -13.98 -3.40 -21.82
C ASP A 36 -12.57 -4.02 -21.68
N THR A 37 -11.57 -3.59 -22.46
CA THR A 37 -10.28 -4.30 -22.55
C THR A 37 -9.07 -3.36 -22.63
N PRO A 38 -8.38 -3.08 -21.51
CA PRO A 38 -8.74 -3.44 -20.13
C PRO A 38 -9.93 -2.63 -19.59
N PRO A 39 -10.65 -3.10 -18.56
CA PRO A 39 -11.74 -2.38 -17.91
C PRO A 39 -11.29 -0.98 -17.43
N THR A 40 -11.64 0.04 -18.21
CA THR A 40 -11.18 1.41 -18.01
C THR A 40 -12.33 2.38 -18.15
N PHE A 41 -12.40 3.34 -17.24
CA PHE A 41 -13.35 4.44 -17.27
C PHE A 41 -12.58 5.74 -17.53
N SER A 42 -13.03 6.53 -18.50
CA SER A 42 -12.39 7.80 -18.86
C SER A 42 -13.38 8.94 -18.91
N LEU A 43 -13.01 10.08 -18.33
CA LEU A 43 -13.74 11.34 -18.46
C LEU A 43 -12.82 12.37 -19.09
N THR A 44 -13.27 12.97 -20.19
CA THR A 44 -12.55 14.08 -20.84
C THR A 44 -13.23 15.39 -20.51
N VAL A 45 -12.48 16.28 -19.85
CA VAL A 45 -12.86 17.64 -19.50
C VAL A 45 -11.93 18.63 -20.22
N PRO A 46 -12.23 19.94 -20.27
CA PRO A 46 -11.38 20.93 -20.93
C PRO A 46 -9.92 20.93 -20.44
N GLU A 47 -9.70 20.61 -19.16
CA GLU A 47 -8.39 20.58 -18.51
C GLU A 47 -7.58 19.33 -18.86
N GLY A 48 -8.22 18.22 -19.24
CA GLY A 48 -7.56 16.98 -19.58
C GLY A 48 -8.46 15.74 -19.48
N THR A 49 -7.84 14.57 -19.43
CA THR A 49 -8.55 13.27 -19.31
C THR A 49 -8.20 12.59 -18.00
N VAL A 50 -9.22 12.23 -17.21
CA VAL A 50 -9.08 11.37 -16.03
C VAL A 50 -9.34 9.93 -16.45
N GLN A 51 -8.49 9.00 -16.01
CA GLN A 51 -8.67 7.57 -16.26
C GLN A 51 -8.73 6.80 -14.94
N LEU A 52 -9.67 5.88 -14.84
CA LEU A 52 -9.85 4.94 -13.74
C LEU A 52 -9.78 3.51 -14.29
N TRP A 53 -8.94 2.68 -13.71
CA TRP A 53 -8.87 1.25 -14.00
C TRP A 53 -9.63 0.48 -12.93
N HIS A 54 -10.43 -0.50 -13.33
CA HIS A 54 -11.08 -1.41 -12.39
C HIS A 54 -10.24 -2.67 -12.24
N ASP A 55 -9.85 -2.95 -11.00
CA ASP A 55 -9.06 -4.12 -10.62
C ASP A 55 -9.37 -4.53 -9.17
N ASP A 56 -9.38 -5.83 -8.88
CA ASP A 56 -9.62 -6.38 -7.54
C ASP A 56 -10.80 -5.75 -6.76
N HIS A 57 -11.93 -5.49 -7.46
CA HIS A 57 -13.12 -4.87 -6.88
C HIS A 57 -12.95 -3.43 -6.38
N ALA A 58 -11.93 -2.72 -6.87
CA ALA A 58 -11.70 -1.31 -6.63
C ALA A 58 -11.47 -0.58 -7.96
N LEU A 59 -11.57 0.76 -7.93
CA LEU A 59 -11.07 1.57 -9.05
C LEU A 59 -9.83 2.32 -8.62
N TRP A 60 -8.85 2.45 -9.50
CA TRP A 60 -7.63 3.20 -9.20
C TRP A 60 -7.22 4.10 -10.36
N THR A 61 -6.51 5.16 -10.03
CA THR A 61 -5.91 6.08 -10.99
C THR A 61 -4.50 6.44 -10.57
N LYS A 62 -3.68 6.89 -11.51
CA LYS A 62 -2.27 7.17 -11.32
C LYS A 62 -1.99 8.63 -11.58
N ASN A 63 -1.42 9.31 -10.58
CA ASN A 63 -1.04 10.72 -10.62
C ASN A 63 -2.16 11.63 -11.16
N PRO A 64 -3.37 11.60 -10.58
CA PRO A 64 -4.39 12.55 -10.98
C PRO A 64 -3.92 13.97 -10.67
N GLU A 65 -4.15 14.88 -11.61
CA GLU A 65 -3.94 16.30 -11.37
C GLU A 65 -5.01 16.84 -10.41
N GLU A 66 -4.77 18.00 -9.80
CA GLU A 66 -5.66 18.58 -8.79
C GLU A 66 -7.08 18.81 -9.33
N TRP A 67 -7.21 19.22 -10.59
CA TRP A 67 -8.50 19.37 -11.26
C TRP A 67 -9.23 18.03 -11.46
N GLY A 68 -8.51 16.91 -11.52
CA GLY A 68 -9.06 15.57 -11.66
C GLY A 68 -9.66 15.02 -10.36
N MET A 69 -9.42 15.67 -9.22
CA MET A 69 -9.94 15.22 -7.93
C MET A 69 -11.46 15.31 -7.83
N THR A 70 -12.06 16.40 -8.34
CA THR A 70 -13.51 16.59 -8.28
C THR A 70 -14.27 15.48 -9.01
N PRO A 71 -13.95 15.15 -10.29
CA PRO A 71 -14.55 14.01 -10.96
C PRO A 71 -14.37 12.68 -10.23
N LEU A 72 -13.22 12.45 -9.60
CA LEU A 72 -12.97 11.22 -8.85
C LEU A 72 -13.85 11.11 -7.61
N VAL A 73 -14.03 12.22 -6.88
CA VAL A 73 -14.90 12.24 -5.70
C VAL A 73 -16.37 12.12 -6.10
N GLU A 74 -16.79 12.74 -7.20
CA GLU A 74 -18.13 12.55 -7.75
C GLU A 74 -18.40 11.09 -8.12
N PHE A 75 -17.42 10.44 -8.79
CA PHE A 75 -17.50 9.02 -9.11
C PHE A 75 -17.57 8.14 -7.85
N ALA A 76 -16.76 8.45 -6.84
CA ALA A 76 -16.81 7.76 -5.55
C ALA A 76 -18.15 7.95 -4.85
N ASN A 77 -18.73 9.16 -4.87
CA ASN A 77 -20.02 9.47 -4.25
C ASN A 77 -21.17 8.71 -4.91
N ALA A 78 -21.19 8.64 -6.24
CA ALA A 78 -22.18 7.83 -6.98
C ALA A 78 -22.10 6.34 -6.57
N LEU A 79 -20.90 5.87 -6.26
CA LEU A 79 -20.65 4.54 -5.74
C LEU A 79 -20.75 4.44 -4.21
N GLN A 80 -21.23 5.44 -3.46
CA GLN A 80 -21.21 5.40 -1.99
C GLN A 80 -19.86 4.93 -1.41
N ALA A 81 -18.78 5.32 -2.07
CA ALA A 81 -17.41 4.91 -1.84
C ALA A 81 -16.58 6.14 -1.45
N ARG A 82 -15.29 5.95 -1.17
CA ARG A 82 -14.36 7.06 -0.90
C ARG A 82 -13.12 6.96 -1.77
N VAL A 83 -12.50 8.10 -2.05
CA VAL A 83 -11.19 8.20 -2.68
C VAL A 83 -10.13 8.12 -1.57
N ARG A 84 -9.24 7.13 -1.64
CA ARG A 84 -8.15 6.90 -0.69
C ARG A 84 -6.79 7.00 -1.39
N GLY A 85 -5.87 7.73 -0.78
CA GLY A 85 -4.46 7.78 -1.17
C GLY A 85 -3.61 6.63 -0.62
N GLU A 86 -2.35 6.58 -1.04
CA GLU A 86 -1.39 5.58 -0.59
C GLU A 86 -1.05 5.70 0.90
N GLU A 87 -1.12 6.92 1.47
CA GLU A 87 -0.85 7.15 2.90
C GLU A 87 -2.09 6.97 3.79
N PHE A 88 -3.13 6.29 3.30
CA PHE A 88 -4.43 6.12 3.96
C PHE A 88 -5.19 7.42 4.20
N GLU A 89 -4.86 8.46 3.43
CA GLU A 89 -5.65 9.68 3.42
C GLU A 89 -6.93 9.51 2.61
N SER A 90 -8.05 10.04 3.11
CA SER A 90 -9.33 10.03 2.40
C SER A 90 -9.66 11.44 1.92
N TYR A 91 -10.05 11.55 0.65
CA TYR A 91 -10.37 12.83 0.02
C TYR A 91 -11.88 13.04 -0.05
N GLY A 92 -12.33 14.19 0.48
CA GLY A 92 -13.72 14.64 0.40
C GLY A 92 -13.97 15.59 -0.79
N ALA A 93 -15.25 15.94 -1.01
CA ALA A 93 -15.69 16.77 -2.14
C ALA A 93 -15.07 18.18 -2.17
N ASN A 94 -14.67 18.70 -1.02
CA ASN A 94 -14.05 20.03 -0.90
C ASN A 94 -12.51 19.99 -1.01
N GLY A 95 -11.92 18.85 -1.39
CA GLY A 95 -10.47 18.63 -1.28
C GLY A 95 -9.99 18.47 0.16
N GLU A 96 -10.90 18.34 1.12
CA GLU A 96 -10.58 18.07 2.52
C GLU A 96 -9.96 16.69 2.65
N VAL A 97 -8.82 16.64 3.33
CA VAL A 97 -8.09 15.41 3.62
C VAL A 97 -8.44 14.98 5.04
N CYS A 98 -9.06 13.81 5.20
CA CYS A 98 -9.40 13.25 6.50
C CYS A 98 -8.89 11.81 6.64
N GLN A 99 -8.69 11.38 7.88
CA GLN A 99 -8.44 9.96 8.19
C GLN A 99 -9.77 9.27 8.47
N HIS A 100 -10.05 8.19 7.73
CA HIS A 100 -11.25 7.42 7.96
C HIS A 100 -11.05 6.46 9.13
N PRO A 101 -12.04 6.29 10.04
CA PRO A 101 -11.91 5.39 11.20
C PRO A 101 -11.61 3.94 10.78
N ASP A 102 -12.14 3.48 9.65
CA ASP A 102 -11.86 2.15 9.09
C ASP A 102 -10.37 1.93 8.73
N ASP A 103 -9.62 3.00 8.40
CA ASP A 103 -8.20 2.88 8.05
C ASP A 103 -7.28 2.72 9.27
N VAL A 104 -7.77 3.07 10.47
CA VAL A 104 -7.00 2.95 11.72
C VAL A 104 -6.67 1.48 12.03
N LEU A 105 -7.64 0.59 11.82
CA LEU A 105 -7.46 -0.85 12.04
C LEU A 105 -6.48 -1.45 11.03
N LEU A 106 -6.63 -1.12 9.75
CA LEU A 106 -5.73 -1.57 8.69
C LEU A 106 -4.28 -1.12 8.93
N LYS A 107 -4.09 0.12 9.39
CA LYS A 107 -2.77 0.63 9.75
C LYS A 107 -2.14 -0.17 10.89
N GLN A 108 -2.91 -0.47 11.94
CA GLN A 108 -2.44 -1.27 13.07
C GLN A 108 -2.09 -2.71 12.64
N GLU A 109 -2.89 -3.32 11.77
CA GLU A 109 -2.60 -4.66 11.23
C GLU A 109 -1.31 -4.67 10.40
N ALA A 110 -1.12 -3.67 9.53
CA ALA A 110 0.10 -3.53 8.73
C ALA A 110 1.35 -3.31 9.60
N GLU A 111 1.25 -2.49 10.64
CA GLU A 111 2.32 -2.26 11.61
C GLU A 111 2.67 -3.54 12.39
N GLN A 112 1.67 -4.32 12.79
CA GLN A 112 1.89 -5.61 13.48
C GLN A 112 2.55 -6.65 12.56
N ALA A 113 2.10 -6.76 11.30
CA ALA A 113 2.68 -7.68 10.33
C ALA A 113 4.16 -7.31 10.02
N SER A 114 4.43 -6.03 9.81
CA SER A 114 5.80 -5.52 9.62
C SER A 114 6.67 -5.75 10.86
N GLY A 115 6.13 -5.48 12.05
CA GLY A 115 6.80 -5.76 13.32
C GLY A 115 7.18 -7.24 13.49
N ALA A 116 6.29 -8.16 13.09
CA ALA A 116 6.56 -9.60 13.14
C ALA A 116 7.69 -10.01 12.19
N LEU A 117 7.68 -9.51 10.95
CA LEU A 117 8.75 -9.76 9.96
C LEU A 117 10.10 -9.19 10.42
N LEU A 118 10.09 -7.96 10.94
CA LEU A 118 11.29 -7.32 11.50
C LEU A 118 11.82 -8.07 12.73
N ALA A 119 10.94 -8.57 13.59
CA ALA A 119 11.33 -9.39 14.73
C ALA A 119 11.95 -10.72 14.30
N GLN A 120 11.42 -11.35 13.25
CA GLN A 120 12.00 -12.57 12.66
C GLN A 120 13.40 -12.30 12.09
N SER A 121 13.55 -11.25 11.29
CA SER A 121 14.84 -10.84 10.73
C SER A 121 15.88 -10.51 11.81
N ARG A 122 15.49 -9.79 12.88
CA ARG A 122 16.40 -9.51 14.02
C ARG A 122 16.90 -10.77 14.71
N ARG A 123 16.05 -11.80 14.88
CA ARG A 123 16.45 -13.08 15.50
C ARG A 123 17.48 -13.81 14.64
N GLU A 124 17.29 -13.81 13.33
CA GLU A 124 18.24 -14.40 12.38
C GLU A 124 19.59 -13.65 12.40
N GLN A 125 19.56 -12.31 12.36
CA GLN A 125 20.77 -11.50 12.47
C GLN A 125 21.51 -11.74 13.80
N GLN A 126 20.80 -11.84 14.92
CA GLN A 126 21.40 -12.16 16.22
C GLN A 126 22.05 -13.55 16.22
N ARG A 127 21.43 -14.54 15.60
CA ARG A 127 21.99 -15.89 15.48
C ARG A 127 23.28 -15.87 14.65
N ILE A 128 23.27 -15.22 13.49
CA ILE A 128 24.46 -15.07 12.63
C ILE A 128 25.58 -14.38 13.40
N ARG A 129 25.29 -13.26 14.07
CA ARG A 129 26.28 -12.54 14.88
C ARG A 129 26.89 -13.42 15.96
N ASN A 130 26.08 -14.17 16.70
CA ASN A 130 26.56 -15.04 17.78
C ASN A 130 27.44 -16.19 17.22
N VAL A 131 27.11 -16.73 16.04
CA VAL A 131 27.94 -17.73 15.37
C VAL A 131 29.30 -17.16 14.97
N PHE A 132 29.34 -15.97 14.37
CA PHE A 132 30.61 -15.30 14.02
C PHE A 132 31.45 -14.99 15.26
N VAL A 133 30.85 -14.41 16.30
CA VAL A 133 31.57 -14.11 17.55
C VAL A 133 32.11 -15.40 18.17
N GLY A 134 31.32 -16.48 18.23
CA GLY A 134 31.76 -17.77 18.72
C GLY A 134 32.93 -18.34 17.90
N PHE A 135 32.87 -18.25 16.57
CA PHE A 135 33.94 -18.70 15.68
C PHE A 135 35.26 -17.96 15.95
N PHE A 136 35.23 -16.63 16.09
CA PHE A 136 36.42 -15.84 16.38
C PHE A 136 37.00 -16.11 17.77
N ILE A 137 36.15 -16.35 18.78
CA ILE A 137 36.62 -16.75 20.12
C ILE A 137 37.36 -18.09 20.04
N VAL A 138 36.80 -19.08 19.34
CA VAL A 138 37.43 -20.40 19.16
C VAL A 138 38.77 -20.29 18.44
N LEU A 139 38.85 -19.50 17.35
CA LEU A 139 40.11 -19.23 16.65
C LEU A 139 41.14 -18.56 17.55
N GLY A 140 40.73 -17.58 18.37
CA GLY A 140 41.61 -16.90 19.31
C GLY A 140 42.21 -17.85 20.35
N VAL A 141 41.39 -18.75 20.90
CA VAL A 141 41.85 -19.78 21.85
C VAL A 141 42.82 -20.77 21.18
N LEU A 142 42.50 -21.25 19.98
CA LEU A 142 43.38 -22.12 19.20
C LEU A 142 44.73 -21.45 18.92
N GLY A 143 44.72 -20.20 18.47
CA GLY A 143 45.94 -19.42 18.23
C GLY A 143 46.79 -19.25 19.49
N TYR A 144 46.15 -18.97 20.64
CA TYR A 144 46.85 -18.88 21.93
C TYR A 144 47.49 -20.20 22.35
N VAL A 145 46.77 -21.32 22.23
CA VAL A 145 47.28 -22.66 22.60
C VAL A 145 48.47 -23.06 21.72
N ILE A 146 48.36 -22.84 20.40
CA ILE A 146 49.45 -23.14 19.45
C ILE A 146 50.66 -22.25 19.75
N GLY A 147 50.45 -20.94 19.94
CA GLY A 147 51.53 -20.01 20.26
C GLY A 147 52.27 -20.39 21.55
N LYS A 148 51.52 -20.73 22.61
CA LYS A 148 52.10 -21.17 23.89
C LYS A 148 52.84 -22.51 23.78
N SER A 149 52.35 -23.42 22.93
CA SER A 149 53.04 -24.69 22.66
C SER A 149 54.38 -24.51 21.93
N LEU A 150 54.50 -23.48 21.09
CA LEU A 150 55.74 -23.17 20.38
C LEU A 150 56.74 -22.47 21.28
N GLU A 151 56.29 -21.61 22.19
CA GLU A 151 57.15 -20.90 23.15
C GLU A 151 57.79 -21.83 24.19
N ASN A 152 57.10 -22.93 24.54
CA ASN A 152 57.60 -23.93 25.50
C ASN A 152 58.55 -24.99 24.88
N ARG A 153 58.90 -24.90 23.59
CA ARG A 153 59.84 -25.79 22.91
C ARG A 153 61.16 -25.07 22.64
#